data_AF-A0A1P8B2U2-F1
#
_entry.id   AF-A0A1P8B2U2-F1
#
_cell.length_a   1.000
_cell.length_b   1.000
_cell.length_c   1.000
_cell.angle_alpha   90.00
_cell.angle_beta   90.00
_cell.angle_gamma   90.00
#
_symmetry.space_group_name_H-M   'P 1'
#
loop_
_entity.id
_entity.type
_entity.pdbx_description
1 polymer ?
#
loop_
_entity_poly.entity_id
_entity_poly.type
_entity_poly.pdbx_seq_one_letter_code
_entity_poly.pdbx_strand_id
1 'polypeptide(L)'
;MAGKEETDVSAQGSLTREATEIWRSELESRRFQVDSLEAELVDVKAYLEFGSEEDARKELGVLSGRVRSTATMLRYLRSKARVLAIPDDLANVSCGVEQIEELKGLNLVEKDGGSSSSDGARNTNPETRRYSGSLGVEDGAYTNEMLQSIEMVTDVLDSLVRRVTVAESESAVQKERALLGEEEISRKTIQIENLSVKLEEMERFAYGTNSVLNEMRERIEELVEETMRQREKAVENEEELCRVKREFESLKSYVSTFTNVRETLLSSERQFKTIEELFERSVSYLLYATVPSLLNHKDLIFSSPHHNMLMVKQVGH
;
A
#
# COMPACT_ATOMS: atom_id res chain seq x y z
N MET A 1 -0.12 -67.70 161.60
CA MET A 1 0.77 -68.51 160.74
C MET A 1 0.99 -67.72 159.44
N ALA A 2 2.25 -67.30 159.19
CA ALA A 2 2.94 -66.87 157.93
C ALA A 2 2.22 -65.91 156.93
N GLY A 3 2.83 -64.87 156.34
CA GLY A 3 4.20 -64.34 156.27
C GLY A 3 4.21 -63.04 155.42
N LYS A 4 5.19 -62.16 155.66
CA LYS A 4 5.42 -60.83 155.04
C LYS A 4 6.12 -60.93 153.67
N GLU A 5 5.83 -59.99 152.76
CA GLU A 5 6.82 -59.23 151.96
C GLU A 5 6.11 -58.11 151.17
N GLU A 6 6.47 -56.84 151.44
CA GLU A 6 6.11 -55.65 150.66
C GLU A 6 7.40 -55.08 150.05
N THR A 7 7.47 -55.00 148.72
CA THR A 7 8.46 -54.15 148.01
C THR A 7 8.04 -53.87 146.56
N ASP A 8 8.30 -52.62 146.13
CA ASP A 8 8.31 -52.06 144.76
C ASP A 8 7.04 -51.44 144.13
N VAL A 9 6.75 -50.19 144.51
CA VAL A 9 5.91 -49.21 143.76
C VAL A 9 6.72 -47.96 143.32
N SER A 10 8.01 -47.87 143.65
CA SER A 10 8.80 -46.63 143.50
C SER A 10 9.48 -46.43 142.12
N ALA A 11 9.46 -47.42 141.22
CA ALA A 11 10.13 -47.33 139.91
C ALA A 11 9.21 -46.85 138.76
N GLN A 12 7.90 -46.72 139.00
CA GLN A 12 6.88 -46.46 137.96
C GLN A 12 6.49 -44.97 137.83
N GLY A 13 6.84 -44.14 138.83
CA GLY A 13 6.53 -42.71 138.88
C GLY A 13 7.51 -41.78 138.14
N SER A 14 8.74 -42.23 137.89
CA SER A 14 9.75 -41.45 137.14
C SER A 14 9.59 -41.60 135.63
N LEU A 15 9.25 -42.79 135.16
CA LEU A 15 9.08 -43.12 133.73
C LEU A 15 7.83 -42.44 133.10
N THR A 16 6.80 -42.20 133.91
CA THR A 16 5.54 -41.55 133.47
C THR A 16 5.66 -40.03 133.34
N ARG A 17 6.51 -39.39 134.16
CA ARG A 17 6.76 -37.93 134.12
C ARG A 17 7.66 -37.53 132.94
N GLU A 18 8.70 -38.31 132.67
CA GLU A 18 9.58 -38.11 131.50
C GLU A 18 8.80 -38.30 130.19
N ALA A 19 7.96 -39.34 130.12
CA ALA A 19 7.08 -39.56 128.96
C ALA A 19 6.13 -38.38 128.73
N THR A 20 5.52 -37.81 129.78
CA THR A 20 4.60 -36.67 129.62
C THR A 20 5.28 -35.37 129.19
N GLU A 21 6.51 -35.13 129.61
CA GLU A 21 7.30 -33.97 129.15
C GLU A 21 7.78 -34.12 127.69
N ILE A 22 8.14 -35.35 127.26
CA ILE A 22 8.45 -35.66 125.86
C ILE A 22 7.22 -35.44 124.97
N TRP A 23 6.05 -35.97 125.36
CA TRP A 23 4.80 -35.76 124.63
C TRP A 23 4.41 -34.28 124.54
N ARG A 24 4.63 -33.49 125.60
CA ARG A 24 4.37 -32.04 125.59
C ARG A 24 5.31 -31.29 124.65
N SER A 25 6.61 -31.59 124.73
CA SER A 25 7.63 -30.94 123.89
C SER A 25 7.45 -31.30 122.41
N GLU A 26 7.05 -32.55 122.11
CA GLU A 26 6.71 -32.95 120.75
C GLU A 26 5.41 -32.29 120.25
N LEU A 27 4.40 -32.13 121.11
CA LEU A 27 3.19 -31.40 120.76
C LEU A 27 3.48 -29.92 120.47
N GLU A 28 4.35 -29.28 121.27
CA GLU A 28 4.81 -27.91 121.03
C GLU A 28 5.66 -27.80 119.76
N SER A 29 6.61 -28.72 119.53
CA SER A 29 7.41 -28.75 118.28
C SER A 29 6.53 -28.93 117.05
N ARG A 30 5.53 -29.82 117.10
CA ARG A 30 4.54 -29.98 116.03
C ARG A 30 3.69 -28.73 115.86
N ARG A 31 3.34 -28.05 116.94
CA ARG A 31 2.60 -26.79 116.88
C ARG A 31 3.41 -25.67 116.21
N PHE A 32 4.69 -25.52 116.57
CA PHE A 32 5.59 -24.58 115.89
C PHE A 32 5.80 -24.94 114.41
N GLN A 33 5.85 -26.21 114.04
CA GLN A 33 5.90 -26.64 112.63
C GLN A 33 4.60 -26.30 111.90
N VAL A 34 3.45 -26.52 112.52
CA VAL A 34 2.15 -26.14 111.95
C VAL A 34 2.05 -24.62 111.78
N ASP A 35 2.44 -23.84 112.80
CA ASP A 35 2.42 -22.38 112.74
C ASP A 35 3.40 -21.85 111.67
N SER A 36 4.57 -22.47 111.50
CA SER A 36 5.54 -22.15 110.44
C SER A 36 5.00 -22.47 109.05
N LEU A 37 4.36 -23.64 108.89
CA LEU A 37 3.74 -24.04 107.63
C LEU A 37 2.51 -23.19 107.31
N GLU A 38 1.76 -22.74 108.31
CA GLU A 38 0.63 -21.83 108.14
C GLU A 38 1.10 -20.43 107.70
N ALA A 39 2.21 -19.93 108.27
CA ALA A 39 2.82 -18.68 107.81
C ALA A 39 3.35 -18.78 106.37
N GLU A 40 3.99 -19.90 106.01
CA GLU A 40 4.47 -20.15 104.64
C GLU A 40 3.30 -20.32 103.66
N LEU A 41 2.21 -20.97 104.08
CA LEU A 41 0.97 -21.07 103.29
C LEU A 41 0.35 -19.69 103.04
N VAL A 42 0.36 -18.80 104.04
CA VAL A 42 -0.12 -17.42 103.90
C VAL A 42 0.76 -16.61 102.94
N ASP A 43 2.08 -16.78 102.99
CA ASP A 43 3.03 -16.11 102.10
C ASP A 43 2.91 -16.60 100.64
N VAL A 44 2.83 -17.93 100.44
CA VAL A 44 2.58 -18.53 99.12
C VAL A 44 1.22 -18.11 98.56
N LYS A 45 0.19 -18.03 99.42
CA LYS A 45 -1.14 -17.55 99.03
C LYS A 45 -1.10 -16.07 98.62
N ALA A 46 -0.35 -15.23 99.34
CA ALA A 46 -0.15 -13.83 98.99
C ALA A 46 0.62 -13.68 97.67
N TYR A 47 1.65 -14.51 97.42
CA TYR A 47 2.37 -14.55 96.15
C TYR A 47 1.49 -14.98 94.97
N LEU A 48 0.58 -15.93 95.18
CA LEU A 48 -0.39 -16.35 94.16
C LEU A 48 -1.46 -15.29 93.89
N GLU A 49 -1.96 -14.60 94.91
CA GLU A 49 -2.92 -13.50 94.77
C GLU A 49 -2.29 -12.23 94.16
N PHE A 50 -0.99 -11.99 94.36
CA PHE A 50 -0.24 -10.88 93.74
C PHE A 50 0.24 -11.15 92.31
N GLY A 51 0.26 -12.42 91.87
CA GLY A 51 0.41 -12.79 90.46
C GLY A 51 -0.85 -12.42 89.68
N SER A 52 -1.00 -11.13 89.38
CA SER A 52 -2.24 -10.47 88.95
C SER A 52 -2.95 -11.19 87.78
N GLU A 53 -3.89 -12.08 88.12
CA GLU A 53 -4.87 -12.68 87.20
C GLU A 53 -5.61 -11.58 86.39
N GLU A 54 -5.78 -10.41 87.00
CA GLU A 54 -6.38 -9.23 86.40
C GLU A 54 -5.51 -8.63 85.29
N ASP A 55 -4.19 -8.76 85.35
CA ASP A 55 -3.27 -8.30 84.30
C ASP A 55 -3.32 -9.24 83.08
N ALA A 56 -3.24 -10.55 83.32
CA ALA A 56 -3.43 -11.57 82.27
C ALA A 56 -4.81 -11.46 81.59
N ARG A 57 -5.86 -11.14 82.36
CA ARG A 57 -7.22 -10.92 81.84
C ARG A 57 -7.32 -9.66 80.98
N LYS A 58 -6.62 -8.57 81.34
CA LYS A 58 -6.54 -7.34 80.55
C LYS A 58 -5.77 -7.57 79.24
N GLU A 59 -4.62 -8.25 79.29
CA GLU A 59 -3.85 -8.60 78.10
C GLU A 59 -4.64 -9.51 77.14
N LEU A 60 -5.37 -10.50 77.67
CA LEU A 60 -6.26 -11.35 76.89
C LEU A 60 -7.41 -10.55 76.25
N GLY A 61 -7.93 -9.53 76.94
CA GLY A 61 -8.92 -8.60 76.42
C GLY A 61 -8.39 -7.78 75.24
N VAL A 62 -7.18 -7.22 75.36
CA VAL A 62 -6.50 -6.48 74.29
C VAL A 62 -6.22 -7.41 73.09
N LEU A 63 -5.71 -8.61 73.33
CA LEU A 63 -5.46 -9.59 72.28
C LEU A 63 -6.75 -10.00 71.57
N SER A 64 -7.83 -10.24 72.31
CA SER A 64 -9.15 -10.55 71.76
C SER A 64 -9.70 -9.40 70.90
N GLY A 65 -9.50 -8.15 71.33
CA GLY A 65 -9.82 -6.95 70.56
C GLY A 65 -9.07 -6.92 69.23
N ARG A 66 -7.74 -7.06 69.26
CA ARG A 66 -6.88 -7.08 68.06
C ARG A 66 -7.24 -8.21 67.09
N VAL A 67 -7.52 -9.40 67.61
CA VAL A 67 -7.98 -10.55 66.81
C VAL A 67 -9.31 -10.24 66.14
N ARG A 68 -10.26 -9.63 66.86
CA ARG A 68 -11.58 -9.24 66.31
C ARG A 68 -11.45 -8.15 65.24
N SER A 69 -10.61 -7.16 65.47
CA SER A 69 -10.26 -6.11 64.52
C SER A 69 -9.64 -6.67 63.24
N THR A 70 -8.63 -7.53 63.38
CA THR A 70 -7.97 -8.22 62.25
C THR A 70 -8.95 -9.11 61.48
N ALA A 71 -9.79 -9.88 62.18
CA ALA A 71 -10.82 -10.70 61.55
C ALA A 71 -11.83 -9.85 60.74
N THR A 72 -12.13 -8.64 61.19
CA THR A 72 -13.02 -7.71 60.49
C THR A 72 -12.38 -7.17 59.21
N MET A 73 -11.13 -6.72 59.28
CA MET A 73 -10.36 -6.27 58.11
C MET A 73 -10.19 -7.39 57.08
N LEU A 74 -9.85 -8.61 57.52
CA LEU A 74 -9.75 -9.78 56.64
C LEU A 74 -11.07 -10.13 55.97
N ARG A 75 -12.19 -10.04 56.70
CA ARG A 75 -13.53 -10.27 56.13
C ARG A 75 -13.86 -9.20 55.07
N TYR A 76 -13.54 -7.94 55.34
CA TYR A 76 -13.75 -6.84 54.40
C TYR A 76 -12.93 -7.01 53.13
N LEU A 77 -11.62 -7.25 53.26
CA LEU A 77 -10.72 -7.55 52.14
C LEU A 77 -11.21 -8.73 51.32
N ARG A 78 -11.63 -9.83 51.97
CA ARG A 78 -12.21 -10.99 51.28
C ARG A 78 -13.51 -10.66 50.54
N SER A 79 -14.30 -9.71 51.04
CA SER A 79 -15.50 -9.25 50.35
C SER A 79 -15.13 -8.41 49.11
N LYS A 80 -14.25 -7.43 49.26
CA LYS A 80 -13.81 -6.55 48.16
C LYS A 80 -13.05 -7.32 47.07
N ALA A 81 -12.19 -8.26 47.44
CA ALA A 81 -11.49 -9.12 46.49
C ALA A 81 -12.45 -9.97 45.64
N ARG A 82 -13.60 -10.40 46.20
CA ARG A 82 -14.62 -11.12 45.42
C ARG A 82 -15.33 -10.24 44.41
N VAL A 83 -15.58 -8.97 44.76
CA VAL A 83 -16.18 -7.99 43.84
C VAL A 83 -15.21 -7.70 42.69
N LEU A 84 -13.92 -7.47 42.99
CA LEU A 84 -12.88 -7.25 41.97
C LEU A 84 -12.60 -8.47 41.09
N ALA A 85 -12.83 -9.69 41.60
CA ALA A 85 -12.62 -10.94 40.87
C ALA A 85 -13.78 -11.30 39.94
N ILE A 86 -14.90 -10.60 40.02
CA ILE A 86 -16.03 -10.75 39.11
C ILE A 86 -15.98 -9.52 38.20
N PRO A 87 -15.43 -9.62 36.99
CA PRO A 87 -15.62 -8.56 36.01
C PRO A 87 -17.12 -8.38 35.82
N ASP A 88 -17.64 -7.17 36.02
CA ASP A 88 -19.01 -6.79 35.63
C ASP A 88 -19.09 -6.71 34.09
N ASP A 89 -18.78 -7.83 33.44
CA ASP A 89 -18.95 -8.11 32.02
C ASP A 89 -20.43 -8.36 31.75
N LEU A 90 -21.28 -7.32 31.81
CA LEU A 90 -22.56 -7.39 31.06
C LEU A 90 -23.29 -6.07 30.78
N ALA A 91 -23.00 -4.96 31.45
CA ALA A 91 -23.89 -3.78 31.35
C ALA A 91 -23.41 -2.66 30.40
N ASN A 92 -22.12 -2.59 30.04
CA ASN A 92 -21.58 -1.45 29.29
C ASN A 92 -21.14 -1.78 27.85
N VAL A 93 -21.40 -2.99 27.36
CA VAL A 93 -21.01 -3.43 25.99
C VAL A 93 -22.21 -3.49 25.03
N SER A 94 -23.44 -3.23 25.50
CA SER A 94 -24.62 -3.16 24.62
C SER A 94 -25.11 -1.72 24.50
N CYS A 95 -24.43 -0.91 23.66
CA CYS A 95 -25.02 0.16 22.82
C CYS A 95 -23.87 1.03 22.29
N GLY A 96 -23.65 1.03 20.98
CA GLY A 96 -22.68 1.95 20.38
C GLY A 96 -22.11 1.53 19.02
N VAL A 97 -22.70 0.55 18.34
CA VAL A 97 -22.47 0.34 16.90
C VAL A 97 -23.84 0.36 16.26
N GLU A 98 -24.23 1.54 15.78
CA GLU A 98 -25.21 1.87 14.74
C GLU A 98 -25.98 3.14 15.11
N GLN A 99 -25.88 4.15 14.22
CA GLN A 99 -26.60 5.43 14.20
C GLN A 99 -25.99 6.56 15.06
N ILE A 100 -25.17 7.42 14.42
CA ILE A 100 -25.36 8.88 14.31
C ILE A 100 -24.28 9.43 13.34
N GLU A 101 -24.73 9.74 12.11
CA GLU A 101 -24.43 10.94 11.31
C GLU A 101 -22.95 11.28 11.04
N GLU A 102 -22.40 11.26 9.82
CA GLU A 102 -22.97 11.65 8.51
C GLU A 102 -23.92 12.85 8.58
N LEU A 103 -23.47 13.97 9.21
CA LEU A 103 -23.90 15.36 8.92
C LEU A 103 -23.36 16.34 9.98
N LYS A 104 -22.11 16.81 9.83
CA LYS A 104 -21.75 18.21 10.17
C LYS A 104 -20.33 18.54 9.74
N GLY A 105 -20.22 18.98 8.49
CA GLY A 105 -19.22 19.98 8.15
C GLY A 105 -19.62 21.34 8.74
N LEU A 106 -18.58 22.17 8.93
CA LEU A 106 -18.56 23.63 9.06
C LEU A 106 -18.59 24.25 10.48
N ASN A 107 -17.54 25.07 10.69
CA ASN A 107 -17.32 26.19 11.64
C ASN A 107 -16.93 25.81 13.08
N LEU A 108 -15.68 26.01 13.53
CA LEU A 108 -14.92 27.26 13.76
C LEU A 108 -15.52 28.13 14.88
N VAL A 109 -14.65 28.59 15.78
CA VAL A 109 -14.81 29.61 16.86
C VAL A 109 -14.80 29.08 18.30
N GLU A 110 -13.57 28.94 18.83
CA GLU A 110 -13.02 29.62 20.02
C GLU A 110 -14.01 30.38 20.93
N LYS A 111 -14.13 30.01 22.22
CA LYS A 111 -14.01 30.95 23.37
C LYS A 111 -14.05 30.28 24.75
N ASP A 112 -13.03 30.66 25.50
CA ASP A 112 -12.76 30.70 26.95
C ASP A 112 -13.93 30.79 27.96
N GLY A 113 -13.67 30.37 29.20
CA GLY A 113 -14.48 30.73 30.38
C GLY A 113 -14.52 29.72 31.53
N GLY A 114 -13.65 29.87 32.52
CA GLY A 114 -13.68 29.12 33.79
C GLY A 114 -14.66 29.66 34.84
N SER A 115 -14.89 28.88 35.91
CA SER A 115 -15.28 29.23 37.30
C SER A 115 -15.61 27.92 38.06
N SER A 116 -14.83 27.50 39.05
CA SER A 116 -14.86 27.86 40.48
C SER A 116 -16.00 27.21 41.29
N SER A 117 -15.58 26.35 42.24
CA SER A 117 -16.04 26.17 43.63
C SER A 117 -17.52 25.98 43.97
N SER A 118 -17.83 24.99 44.81
CA SER A 118 -18.36 25.23 46.17
C SER A 118 -18.77 23.94 46.87
N ASP A 119 -18.25 23.81 48.09
CA ASP A 119 -18.71 23.10 49.27
C ASP A 119 -20.16 22.63 49.34
N GLY A 120 -20.34 21.44 49.94
CA GLY A 120 -21.60 20.89 50.39
C GLY A 120 -21.40 20.01 51.63
N ALA A 121 -21.00 20.63 52.74
CA ALA A 121 -20.91 20.01 54.06
C ALA A 121 -22.26 19.43 54.52
N ARG A 122 -22.25 18.26 55.16
CA ARG A 122 -23.32 17.87 56.08
C ARG A 122 -22.76 17.14 57.30
N ASN A 123 -22.51 17.94 58.33
CA ASN A 123 -22.31 17.50 59.70
C ASN A 123 -23.60 16.91 60.26
N THR A 124 -23.51 15.74 60.89
CA THR A 124 -24.37 15.36 62.03
C THR A 124 -23.55 14.58 63.05
N ASN A 125 -22.98 15.30 64.02
CA ASN A 125 -22.69 14.73 65.33
C ASN A 125 -24.03 14.59 66.07
N PRO A 126 -24.13 13.60 66.98
CA PRO A 126 -24.33 14.00 68.35
C PRO A 126 -23.39 13.28 69.30
N GLU A 127 -22.83 14.10 70.19
CA GLU A 127 -22.08 13.70 71.37
C GLU A 127 -22.83 12.66 72.20
N THR A 128 -22.14 11.61 72.60
CA THR A 128 -22.37 10.97 73.90
C THR A 128 -21.02 10.61 74.49
N ARG A 129 -20.38 11.61 75.09
CA ARG A 129 -19.27 11.43 76.02
C ARG A 129 -19.81 10.69 77.25
N ARG A 130 -19.49 9.40 77.38
CA ARG A 130 -19.32 8.79 78.69
C ARG A 130 -17.84 8.47 78.88
N TYR A 131 -17.24 9.19 79.81
CA TYR A 131 -15.96 8.85 80.40
C TYR A 131 -16.03 7.43 80.95
N SER A 132 -15.26 6.53 80.38
CA SER A 132 -14.89 5.25 80.99
C SER A 132 -13.46 4.95 80.58
N GLY A 133 -12.58 4.86 81.57
CA GLY A 133 -11.15 4.91 81.38
C GLY A 133 -10.52 3.65 80.76
N SER A 134 -9.24 3.83 80.47
CA SER A 134 -8.19 2.82 80.37
C SER A 134 -8.11 1.98 79.08
N LEU A 135 -7.08 2.30 78.27
CA LEU A 135 -6.31 1.38 77.42
C LEU A 135 -7.05 0.61 76.30
N GLY A 136 -8.05 1.20 75.64
CA GLY A 136 -8.76 0.58 74.51
C GLY A 136 -9.01 1.45 73.27
N VAL A 137 -8.55 2.71 73.27
CA VAL A 137 -8.88 3.71 72.24
C VAL A 137 -7.95 3.66 71.02
N GLU A 138 -6.72 3.18 71.19
CA GLU A 138 -5.68 3.21 70.14
C GLU A 138 -5.92 2.17 69.03
N ASP A 139 -6.45 0.99 69.38
CA ASP A 139 -6.75 -0.08 68.42
C ASP A 139 -7.96 0.26 67.52
N GLY A 140 -8.91 1.07 68.00
CA GLY A 140 -10.08 1.51 67.24
C GLY A 140 -9.76 2.56 66.16
N ALA A 141 -8.88 3.52 66.48
CA ALA A 141 -8.46 4.55 65.53
C ALA A 141 -7.60 3.95 64.40
N TYR A 142 -6.60 3.14 64.76
CA TYR A 142 -5.74 2.44 63.82
C TYR A 142 -6.52 1.53 62.86
N THR A 143 -7.54 0.81 63.37
CA THR A 143 -8.35 -0.08 62.54
C THR A 143 -9.23 0.67 61.55
N ASN A 144 -9.73 1.86 61.92
CA ASN A 144 -10.47 2.72 61.01
C ASN A 144 -9.57 3.30 59.91
N GLU A 145 -8.38 3.79 60.25
CA GLU A 145 -7.39 4.28 59.27
C GLU A 145 -6.94 3.17 58.30
N MET A 146 -6.76 1.95 58.81
CA MET A 146 -6.43 0.79 57.98
C MET A 146 -7.58 0.42 57.05
N LEU A 147 -8.83 0.42 57.52
CA LEU A 147 -10.00 0.18 56.67
C LEU A 147 -10.14 1.24 55.58
N GLN A 148 -9.89 2.52 55.91
CA GLN A 148 -9.88 3.62 54.95
C GLN A 148 -8.77 3.43 53.91
N SER A 149 -7.57 3.02 54.34
CA SER A 149 -6.46 2.72 53.42
C SER A 149 -6.78 1.57 52.48
N ILE A 150 -7.40 0.50 53.00
CA ILE A 150 -7.88 -0.64 52.20
C ILE A 150 -8.92 -0.17 51.19
N GLU A 151 -9.87 0.69 51.59
CA GLU A 151 -10.88 1.24 50.70
C GLU A 151 -10.26 2.06 49.57
N MET A 152 -9.37 3.01 49.88
CA MET A 152 -8.67 3.81 48.86
C MET A 152 -7.91 2.92 47.86
N VAL A 153 -7.15 1.92 48.35
CA VAL A 153 -6.42 0.99 47.47
C VAL A 153 -7.39 0.18 46.61
N THR A 154 -8.51 -0.25 47.18
CA THR A 154 -9.52 -1.02 46.45
C THR A 154 -10.15 -0.20 45.33
N ASP A 155 -10.48 1.07 45.57
CA ASP A 155 -11.08 1.95 44.56
C ASP A 155 -10.12 2.25 43.41
N VAL A 156 -8.82 2.41 43.72
CA VAL A 156 -7.77 2.54 42.71
C VAL A 156 -7.64 1.25 41.89
N LEU A 157 -7.66 0.08 42.54
CA LEU A 157 -7.60 -1.20 41.85
C LEU A 157 -8.83 -1.43 40.95
N ASP A 158 -10.03 -1.09 41.41
CA ASP A 158 -11.26 -1.15 40.61
C ASP A 158 -11.17 -0.26 39.36
N SER A 159 -10.75 0.99 39.54
CA SER A 159 -10.52 1.93 38.43
C SER A 159 -9.47 1.42 37.44
N LEU A 160 -8.43 0.74 37.93
CA LEU A 160 -7.42 0.13 37.07
C LEU A 160 -7.99 -1.05 36.28
N VAL A 161 -8.73 -1.95 36.92
CA VAL A 161 -9.37 -3.11 36.25
C VAL A 161 -10.33 -2.63 35.15
N ARG A 162 -11.16 -1.62 35.42
CA ARG A 162 -12.05 -1.03 34.41
C ARG A 162 -11.30 -0.41 33.24
N ARG A 163 -10.19 0.29 33.48
CA ARG A 163 -9.38 0.85 32.38
C ARG A 163 -8.66 -0.23 31.58
N VAL A 164 -8.16 -1.28 32.24
CA VAL A 164 -7.48 -2.40 31.56
C VAL A 164 -8.45 -3.16 30.67
N THR A 165 -9.66 -3.46 31.14
CA THR A 165 -10.70 -4.14 30.34
C THR A 165 -11.15 -3.30 29.13
N VAL A 166 -11.33 -1.98 29.30
CA VAL A 166 -11.61 -1.08 28.17
C VAL A 166 -10.44 -1.04 27.19
N ALA A 167 -9.21 -0.88 27.67
CA ALA A 167 -8.03 -0.86 26.80
C ALA A 167 -7.81 -2.18 26.05
N GLU A 168 -8.10 -3.32 26.68
CA GLU A 168 -8.00 -4.64 26.06
C GLU A 168 -9.06 -4.83 24.95
N SER A 169 -10.31 -4.47 25.23
CA SER A 169 -11.39 -4.53 24.22
C SER A 169 -11.16 -3.55 23.06
N GLU A 170 -10.72 -2.32 23.35
CA GLU A 170 -10.36 -1.34 22.33
C GLU A 170 -9.17 -1.83 21.48
N SER A 171 -8.14 -2.42 22.11
CA SER A 171 -7.01 -3.02 21.40
C SER A 171 -7.44 -4.19 20.50
N ALA A 172 -8.40 -5.01 20.94
CA ALA A 172 -8.94 -6.10 20.13
C ALA A 172 -9.67 -5.56 18.88
N VAL A 173 -10.53 -4.55 19.05
CA VAL A 173 -11.23 -3.88 17.94
C VAL A 173 -10.23 -3.22 16.98
N GLN A 174 -9.21 -2.55 17.50
CA GLN A 174 -8.21 -1.89 16.67
C GLN A 174 -7.38 -2.89 15.85
N LYS A 175 -7.10 -4.08 16.41
CA LYS A 175 -6.44 -5.17 15.69
C LYS A 175 -7.31 -5.70 14.55
N GLU A 176 -8.61 -5.87 14.76
CA GLU A 176 -9.54 -6.29 13.71
C GLU A 176 -9.62 -5.25 12.58
N ARG A 177 -9.71 -3.96 12.93
CA ARG A 177 -9.69 -2.87 11.94
C ARG A 177 -8.41 -2.85 11.10
N ALA A 178 -7.26 -3.11 11.72
CA ALA A 178 -5.99 -3.20 11.02
C ALA A 178 -5.97 -4.37 10.01
N LEU A 179 -6.50 -5.54 10.40
CA LEU A 179 -6.61 -6.69 9.51
C LEU A 179 -7.54 -6.43 8.31
N LEU A 180 -8.72 -5.85 8.55
CA LEU A 180 -9.63 -5.46 7.48
C LEU A 180 -9.00 -4.43 6.53
N GLY A 181 -8.23 -3.48 7.07
CA GLY A 181 -7.47 -2.52 6.27
C GLY A 181 -6.42 -3.17 5.39
N GLU A 182 -5.68 -4.16 5.92
CA GLU A 182 -4.69 -4.92 5.17
C GLU A 182 -5.33 -5.74 4.03
N GLU A 183 -6.46 -6.39 4.29
CA GLU A 183 -7.23 -7.12 3.27
C GLU A 183 -7.72 -6.20 2.15
N GLU A 184 -8.20 -5.00 2.49
CA GLU A 184 -8.62 -4.01 1.50
C GLU A 184 -7.44 -3.50 0.65
N ILE A 185 -6.30 -3.23 1.29
CA ILE A 185 -5.06 -2.85 0.59
C ILE A 185 -4.65 -3.96 -0.37
N SER A 186 -4.61 -5.21 0.08
CA SER A 186 -4.28 -6.38 -0.75
C SER A 186 -5.20 -6.50 -1.97
N ARG A 187 -6.52 -6.33 -1.76
CA ARG A 187 -7.52 -6.34 -2.84
C ARG A 187 -7.30 -5.21 -3.84
N LYS A 188 -7.00 -4.00 -3.36
CA LYS A 188 -6.70 -2.84 -4.21
C LYS A 188 -5.40 -3.01 -4.98
N THR A 189 -4.37 -3.61 -4.36
CA THR A 189 -3.10 -3.94 -5.02
C THR A 189 -3.33 -4.86 -6.22
N ILE A 190 -4.10 -5.94 -6.05
CA ILE A 190 -4.44 -6.86 -7.16
C ILE A 190 -5.19 -6.14 -8.28
N GLN A 191 -6.12 -5.22 -7.95
CA GLN A 191 -6.83 -4.43 -8.96
C GLN A 191 -5.88 -3.51 -9.75
N ILE A 192 -4.94 -2.86 -9.06
CA ILE A 192 -3.94 -2.00 -9.68
C ILE A 192 -3.02 -2.81 -10.61
N GLU A 193 -2.57 -3.98 -10.16
CA GLU A 193 -1.76 -4.89 -10.99
C GLU A 193 -2.49 -5.32 -12.26
N ASN A 194 -3.78 -5.68 -12.16
CA ASN A 194 -4.60 -6.04 -13.32
C ASN A 194 -4.76 -4.87 -14.30
N LEU A 195 -5.07 -3.67 -13.80
CA LEU A 195 -5.16 -2.47 -14.62
C LEU A 195 -3.81 -2.13 -15.27
N SER A 196 -2.69 -2.37 -14.57
CA SER A 196 -1.35 -2.17 -15.10
C SER A 196 -1.07 -3.09 -16.29
N VAL A 197 -1.41 -4.39 -16.19
CA VAL A 197 -1.26 -5.34 -17.29
C VAL A 197 -2.11 -4.94 -18.50
N LYS A 198 -3.37 -4.54 -18.26
CA LYS A 198 -4.26 -4.08 -19.34
C LYS A 198 -3.74 -2.81 -20.02
N LEU A 199 -3.11 -1.91 -19.26
CA LEU A 199 -2.48 -0.70 -19.82
C LEU A 199 -1.28 -1.06 -20.71
N GLU A 200 -0.44 -2.01 -20.28
CA GLU A 200 0.70 -2.50 -21.07
C GLU A 200 0.24 -3.18 -22.38
N GLU A 201 -0.85 -3.95 -22.35
CA GLU A 201 -1.46 -4.50 -23.56
C GLU A 201 -1.95 -3.41 -24.52
N MET A 202 -2.59 -2.36 -23.98
CA MET A 202 -3.07 -1.23 -24.78
C MET A 202 -1.90 -0.42 -25.38
N GLU A 203 -0.81 -0.25 -24.65
CA GLU A 203 0.41 0.38 -25.16
C GLU A 203 1.01 -0.43 -26.31
N ARG A 204 1.13 -1.75 -26.17
CA ARG A 204 1.60 -2.63 -27.25
C ARG A 204 0.69 -2.56 -28.48
N PHE A 205 -0.63 -2.54 -28.28
CA PHE A 205 -1.59 -2.40 -29.37
C PHE A 205 -1.46 -1.06 -30.10
N ALA A 206 -1.35 0.05 -29.35
CA ALA A 206 -1.16 1.38 -29.90
C ALA A 206 0.16 1.49 -30.67
N TYR A 207 1.23 0.93 -30.13
CA TYR A 207 2.53 0.87 -30.80
C TYR A 207 2.44 0.09 -32.12
N GLY A 208 1.83 -1.10 -32.11
CA GLY A 208 1.62 -1.89 -33.33
C GLY A 208 0.80 -1.15 -34.39
N THR A 209 -0.28 -0.48 -33.98
CA THR A 209 -1.12 0.32 -34.90
C THR A 209 -0.33 1.49 -35.49
N ASN A 210 0.45 2.19 -34.67
CA ASN A 210 1.27 3.31 -35.14
C ASN A 210 2.38 2.86 -36.10
N SER A 211 3.00 1.69 -35.88
CA SER A 211 3.97 1.11 -36.82
C SER A 211 3.36 0.93 -38.20
N VAL A 212 2.20 0.27 -38.28
CA VAL A 212 1.49 0.03 -39.55
C VAL A 212 1.08 1.34 -40.21
N LEU A 213 0.56 2.31 -39.45
CA LEU A 213 0.20 3.62 -39.99
C LEU A 213 1.42 4.39 -40.53
N ASN A 214 2.59 4.22 -39.91
CA ASN A 214 3.81 4.84 -40.39
C ASN A 214 4.33 4.19 -41.68
N GLU A 215 4.29 2.85 -41.78
CA GLU A 215 4.60 2.12 -43.00
C GLU A 215 3.65 2.51 -44.15
N MET A 216 2.35 2.64 -43.86
CA MET A 216 1.37 3.10 -44.85
C MET A 216 1.66 4.53 -45.31
N ARG A 217 2.05 5.43 -44.40
CA ARG A 217 2.45 6.80 -44.73
C ARG A 217 3.63 6.81 -45.68
N GLU A 218 4.70 6.09 -45.36
CA GLU A 218 5.91 6.00 -46.20
C GLU A 218 5.56 5.48 -47.60
N ARG A 219 4.74 4.41 -47.68
CA ARG A 219 4.31 3.87 -48.97
C ARG A 219 3.44 4.83 -49.79
N ILE A 220 2.66 5.68 -49.13
CA ILE A 220 1.92 6.75 -49.81
C ILE A 220 2.87 7.81 -50.34
N GLU A 221 3.89 8.19 -49.56
CA GLU A 221 4.92 9.15 -49.98
C GLU A 221 5.68 8.64 -51.22
N GLU A 222 6.11 7.37 -51.22
CA GLU A 222 6.72 6.71 -52.40
C GLU A 222 5.80 6.72 -53.63
N LEU A 223 4.51 6.41 -53.46
CA LEU A 223 3.54 6.41 -54.56
C LEU A 223 3.31 7.82 -55.12
N VAL A 224 3.31 8.85 -54.27
CA VAL A 224 3.20 10.24 -54.71
C VAL A 224 4.43 10.62 -55.52
N GLU A 225 5.64 10.26 -55.07
CA GLU A 225 6.88 10.54 -55.77
C GLU A 225 6.93 9.82 -57.14
N GLU A 226 6.60 8.54 -57.21
CA GLU A 226 6.53 7.81 -58.48
C GLU A 226 5.45 8.38 -59.41
N THR A 227 4.30 8.82 -58.87
CA THR A 227 3.27 9.49 -59.66
C THR A 227 3.78 10.81 -60.25
N MET A 228 4.59 11.58 -59.49
CA MET A 228 5.23 12.79 -60.01
C MET A 228 6.22 12.46 -61.13
N ARG A 229 7.06 11.44 -60.95
CA ARG A 229 8.03 10.99 -61.96
C ARG A 229 7.36 10.48 -63.23
N GLN A 230 6.25 9.74 -63.10
CA GLN A 230 5.46 9.28 -64.24
C GLN A 230 4.82 10.45 -65.00
N ARG A 231 4.34 11.47 -64.28
CA ARG A 231 3.79 12.68 -64.90
C ARG A 231 4.84 13.42 -65.70
N GLU A 232 6.04 13.61 -65.15
CA GLU A 232 7.16 14.27 -65.85
C GLU A 232 7.52 13.51 -67.13
N LYS A 233 7.68 12.19 -67.05
CA LYS A 233 7.95 11.35 -68.22
C LYS A 233 6.82 11.39 -69.26
N ALA A 234 5.57 11.50 -68.82
CA ALA A 234 4.44 11.64 -69.74
C ALA A 234 4.49 12.98 -70.50
N VAL A 235 4.89 14.07 -69.84
CA VAL A 235 5.11 15.37 -70.46
C VAL A 235 6.26 15.30 -71.48
N GLU A 236 7.40 14.72 -71.11
CA GLU A 236 8.53 14.52 -72.04
C GLU A 236 8.12 13.73 -73.30
N ASN A 237 7.36 12.65 -73.12
CA ASN A 237 6.84 11.85 -74.24
C ASN A 237 5.86 12.64 -75.12
N GLU A 238 5.04 13.51 -74.54
CA GLU A 238 4.13 14.38 -75.30
C GLU A 238 4.91 15.40 -76.14
N GLU A 239 5.96 15.99 -75.59
CA GLU A 239 6.87 16.90 -76.31
C GLU A 239 7.59 16.20 -77.46
N GLU A 240 8.10 14.99 -77.22
CA GLU A 240 8.72 14.12 -78.22
C GLU A 240 7.74 13.81 -79.36
N LEU A 241 6.52 13.40 -79.02
CA LEU A 241 5.47 13.08 -79.98
C LEU A 241 5.09 14.31 -80.82
N CYS A 242 4.98 15.48 -80.19
CA CYS A 242 4.75 16.74 -80.88
C CYS A 242 5.88 17.09 -81.86
N ARG A 243 7.14 16.84 -81.47
CA ARG A 243 8.30 17.03 -82.35
C ARG A 243 8.25 16.10 -83.56
N VAL A 244 8.06 14.80 -83.35
CA VAL A 244 7.97 13.79 -84.42
C VAL A 244 6.82 14.10 -85.37
N LYS A 245 5.66 14.52 -84.85
CA LYS A 245 4.52 14.91 -85.69
C LYS A 245 4.86 16.07 -86.62
N ARG A 246 5.57 17.09 -86.12
CA ARG A 246 6.04 18.23 -86.92
C ARG A 246 7.03 17.81 -88.00
N GLU A 247 7.96 16.91 -87.67
CA GLU A 247 8.91 16.33 -88.64
C GLU A 247 8.20 15.54 -89.72
N PHE A 248 7.17 14.76 -89.36
CA PHE A 248 6.36 14.01 -90.32
C PHE A 248 5.55 14.92 -91.25
N GLU A 249 4.99 16.01 -90.74
CA GLU A 249 4.30 17.02 -91.55
C GLU A 249 5.26 17.70 -92.55
N SER A 250 6.48 18.05 -92.09
CA SER A 250 7.55 18.57 -92.95
C SER A 250 7.95 17.58 -94.05
N LEU A 251 8.15 16.31 -93.68
CA LEU A 251 8.47 15.23 -94.62
C LEU A 251 7.35 15.04 -95.66
N LYS A 252 6.09 15.09 -95.23
CA LYS A 252 4.93 15.02 -96.13
C LYS A 252 4.94 16.18 -97.13
N SER A 253 5.24 17.41 -96.69
CA SER A 253 5.39 18.56 -97.59
C SER A 253 6.55 18.40 -98.57
N TYR A 254 7.67 17.82 -98.11
CA TYR A 254 8.83 17.53 -98.96
C TYR A 254 8.49 16.51 -100.06
N VAL A 255 7.85 15.39 -99.70
CA VAL A 255 7.40 14.37 -100.65
C VAL A 255 6.38 14.92 -101.65
N SER A 256 5.46 15.78 -101.20
CA SER A 256 4.51 16.45 -102.10
C SER A 256 5.23 17.33 -103.13
N THR A 257 6.19 18.14 -102.68
CA THR A 257 6.99 18.98 -103.57
C THR A 257 7.80 18.13 -104.55
N PHE A 258 8.44 17.06 -104.07
CA PHE A 258 9.21 16.14 -104.90
C PHE A 258 8.32 15.46 -105.95
N THR A 259 7.11 15.05 -105.58
CA THR A 259 6.13 14.46 -106.50
C THR A 259 5.75 15.46 -107.60
N ASN A 260 5.47 16.71 -107.25
CA ASN A 260 5.17 17.77 -108.22
C ASN A 260 6.34 18.05 -109.18
N VAL A 261 7.58 18.07 -108.66
CA VAL A 261 8.78 18.20 -109.50
C VAL A 261 8.90 17.02 -110.46
N ARG A 262 8.68 15.78 -109.99
CA ARG A 262 8.69 14.58 -110.84
C ARG A 262 7.63 14.66 -111.94
N GLU A 263 6.41 15.08 -111.62
CA GLU A 263 5.33 15.23 -112.60
C GLU A 263 5.67 16.29 -113.65
N THR A 264 6.26 17.41 -113.24
CA THR A 264 6.73 18.47 -114.13
C THR A 264 7.83 17.95 -115.07
N LEU A 265 8.80 17.20 -114.54
CA LEU A 265 9.87 16.57 -115.34
C LEU A 265 9.30 15.56 -116.35
N LEU A 266 8.40 14.67 -115.92
CA LEU A 266 7.72 13.73 -116.81
C LEU A 266 6.91 14.44 -117.90
N SER A 267 6.27 15.57 -117.58
CA SER A 267 5.58 16.41 -118.57
C SER A 267 6.56 17.01 -119.58
N SER A 268 7.70 17.54 -119.11
CA SER A 268 8.74 18.08 -119.99
C SER A 268 9.33 16.99 -120.90
N GLU A 269 9.55 15.78 -120.40
CA GLU A 269 10.04 14.64 -121.19
C GLU A 269 9.05 14.29 -122.32
N ARG A 270 7.74 14.28 -122.03
CA ARG A 270 6.72 14.09 -123.06
C ARG A 270 6.78 15.18 -124.13
N GLN A 271 6.94 16.45 -123.71
CA GLN A 271 7.09 17.56 -124.64
C GLN A 271 8.34 17.43 -125.51
N PHE A 272 9.48 17.04 -124.94
CA PHE A 272 10.72 16.78 -125.68
C PHE A 272 10.52 15.67 -126.73
N LYS A 273 9.87 14.56 -126.38
CA LYS A 273 9.56 13.48 -127.34
C LYS A 273 8.71 13.98 -128.51
N THR A 274 7.69 14.80 -128.25
CA THR A 274 6.88 15.41 -129.33
C THR A 274 7.72 16.33 -130.22
N ILE A 275 8.66 17.10 -129.65
CA ILE A 275 9.58 17.95 -130.42
C ILE A 275 10.52 17.08 -131.27
N GLU A 276 11.08 16.01 -130.72
CA GLU A 276 11.93 15.05 -131.44
C GLU A 276 11.19 14.44 -132.64
N GLU A 277 9.95 13.96 -132.46
CA GLU A 277 9.11 13.43 -133.55
C GLU A 277 8.88 14.47 -134.68
N LEU A 278 8.64 15.73 -134.31
CA LEU A 278 8.51 16.83 -135.29
C LEU A 278 9.82 17.08 -136.04
N PHE A 279 10.96 17.08 -135.34
CA PHE A 279 12.28 17.22 -135.95
C PHE A 279 12.58 16.07 -136.91
N GLU A 280 12.38 14.82 -136.50
CA GLU A 280 12.57 13.64 -137.35
C GLU A 280 11.72 13.71 -138.62
N ARG A 281 10.46 14.13 -138.47
CA ARG A 281 9.56 14.35 -139.60
C ARG A 281 10.09 15.46 -140.51
N SER A 282 10.52 16.60 -139.98
CA SER A 282 11.11 17.70 -140.77
C SER A 282 12.40 17.28 -141.50
N VAL A 283 13.31 16.58 -140.82
CA VAL A 283 14.54 16.02 -141.42
C VAL A 283 14.19 15.02 -142.52
N SER A 284 13.23 14.14 -142.28
CA SER A 284 12.73 13.19 -143.28
C SER A 284 12.14 13.91 -144.48
N TYR A 285 11.28 14.92 -144.28
CA TYR A 285 10.76 15.77 -145.35
C TYR A 285 11.87 16.45 -146.15
N LEU A 286 12.92 16.94 -145.49
CA LEU A 286 14.06 17.59 -146.14
C LEU A 286 14.89 16.58 -146.94
N LEU A 287 15.09 15.38 -146.42
CA LEU A 287 15.75 14.27 -147.14
C LEU A 287 14.92 13.86 -148.37
N TYR A 288 13.61 13.65 -148.22
CA TYR A 288 12.71 13.27 -149.32
C TYR A 288 12.47 14.40 -150.33
N ALA A 289 12.57 15.68 -149.96
CA ALA A 289 12.43 16.82 -150.87
C ALA A 289 13.73 17.16 -151.61
N THR A 290 14.90 16.88 -151.01
CA THR A 290 16.22 17.23 -151.58
C THR A 290 16.83 16.08 -152.40
N VAL A 291 16.48 14.82 -152.12
CA VAL A 291 17.01 13.66 -152.86
C VAL A 291 16.46 13.55 -154.30
N PRO A 292 15.20 13.88 -154.63
CA PRO A 292 14.72 13.89 -156.02
C PRO A 292 15.32 15.02 -156.88
N SER A 293 15.75 16.13 -156.27
CA SER A 293 16.41 17.24 -156.99
C SER A 293 17.90 16.98 -157.27
N LEU A 294 18.54 16.04 -156.58
CA LEU A 294 19.92 15.60 -156.85
C LEU A 294 20.02 14.36 -157.75
N LEU A 295 18.95 13.58 -157.92
CA LEU A 295 18.95 12.44 -158.85
C LEU A 295 18.55 12.81 -160.30
N ASN A 296 17.91 13.96 -160.53
CA ASN A 296 17.45 14.38 -161.88
C ASN A 296 18.48 15.18 -162.71
N HIS A 297 19.73 15.33 -162.25
CA HIS A 297 20.74 16.13 -162.96
C HIS A 297 22.02 15.37 -163.35
N LYS A 298 22.03 14.03 -163.27
CA LYS A 298 23.24 13.21 -163.49
C LYS A 298 23.33 12.43 -164.81
N ASP A 299 22.45 12.68 -165.77
CA ASP A 299 22.64 12.22 -167.15
C ASP A 299 22.62 13.42 -168.10
N LEU A 300 23.79 14.02 -168.35
CA LEU A 300 24.33 14.25 -169.70
C LEU A 300 25.64 15.08 -169.69
N ILE A 301 26.67 14.47 -170.27
CA ILE A 301 27.78 15.06 -171.07
C ILE A 301 29.12 15.39 -170.36
N PHE A 302 29.97 14.37 -170.31
CA PHE A 302 31.29 14.19 -170.97
C PHE A 302 32.24 15.39 -171.26
N SER A 303 33.51 15.18 -170.84
CA SER A 303 34.80 15.39 -171.58
C SER A 303 35.74 16.58 -171.23
N SER A 304 36.77 16.27 -170.40
CA SER A 304 38.26 16.46 -170.52
C SER A 304 38.91 17.66 -171.29
N PRO A 305 40.23 18.00 -171.14
CA PRO A 305 41.26 17.68 -170.12
C PRO A 305 42.15 18.88 -169.65
N HIS A 306 43.04 18.56 -168.70
CA HIS A 306 44.43 19.04 -168.49
C HIS A 306 44.80 20.10 -167.42
N HIS A 307 45.75 19.64 -166.60
CA HIS A 307 46.93 20.30 -166.00
C HIS A 307 46.89 20.81 -164.56
N ASN A 308 47.66 20.08 -163.71
CA ASN A 308 48.66 20.55 -162.73
C ASN A 308 48.18 21.45 -161.56
N MET A 309 48.71 21.42 -160.33
CA MET A 309 49.83 20.76 -159.65
C MET A 309 49.83 21.33 -158.20
N LEU A 310 50.54 20.66 -157.28
CA LEU A 310 50.92 21.08 -155.91
C LEU A 310 49.81 20.99 -154.83
N MET A 311 49.90 20.06 -153.88
CA MET A 311 50.82 19.95 -152.71
C MET A 311 50.29 20.68 -151.47
N VAL A 312 50.64 20.07 -150.32
CA VAL A 312 50.58 20.58 -148.94
C VAL A 312 49.25 20.33 -148.21
N LYS A 313 49.15 19.93 -146.93
CA LYS A 313 49.94 19.19 -145.93
C LYS A 313 49.12 19.32 -144.64
N GLN A 314 49.03 18.23 -143.85
CA GLN A 314 49.02 18.21 -142.38
C GLN A 314 47.86 18.81 -141.53
N VAL A 315 47.46 17.97 -140.55
CA VAL A 315 47.20 18.25 -139.10
C VAL A 315 45.87 18.95 -138.82
N GLY A 316 45.02 18.53 -137.88
CA GLY A 316 45.16 17.65 -136.72
C GLY A 316 44.64 18.40 -135.48
N HIS A 317 43.60 17.88 -134.83
CA HIS A 317 43.43 17.65 -133.38
C HIS A 317 41.98 17.25 -133.07
#